data_AF-A0AA39NL39-F1
#
_entry.id   AF-A0AA39NL39-F1
#
_cell.length_a   1.000
_cell.length_b   1.000
_cell.length_c   1.000
_cell.angle_alpha   90.00
_cell.angle_beta   90.00
_cell.angle_gamma   90.00
#
_symmetry.space_group_name_H-M   'P 1'
#
loop_
_entity.id
_entity.type
_entity.pdbx_description
1 polymer ?
#
loop_
_entity_poly.entity_id
_entity_poly.type
_entity_poly.pdbx_seq_one_letter_code
_entity_poly.pdbx_strand_id
1 'polypeptide(L)'
;MLHVAKDLGVRVDMQVPAQQVQRQIPVWYHFRFRGKIKFHYNSKVFKCLMTNHRVETAGEAELAAARITKGTHKTRRDCKCHDCRVDRTQRNCENPHKCALAAKSVLDFLVDKWDPRRPDNPEDKGLTEEEKIQNLAAREDNGVIRFDPRLDNEDKLTDGVRIFTAGWDTSTRPATRQPKDNNEEIEISIAYTDGSTYENGTAEARAGTGVWFGDGDNRNIFVRLPGPHQTNNAAEIRAI
;
A
#
# COMPACT_ATOMS: atom_id res chain seq x y z
N MET A 1 17.97 19.50 5.13
CA MET A 1 16.66 18.84 4.91
C MET A 1 16.81 17.34 4.67
N LEU A 2 17.65 16.88 3.72
CA LEU A 2 17.86 15.44 3.44
C LEU A 2 18.55 14.65 4.58
N HIS A 3 19.44 15.30 5.34
CA HIS A 3 20.12 14.65 6.49
C HIS A 3 19.12 14.27 7.58
N VAL A 4 18.28 15.22 8.01
CA VAL A 4 17.22 14.99 9.00
C VAL A 4 16.25 13.91 8.53
N ALA A 5 15.88 13.91 7.24
CA ALA A 5 15.01 12.86 6.70
C ALA A 5 15.63 11.46 6.81
N LYS A 6 16.96 11.35 6.64
CA LYS A 6 17.68 10.08 6.84
C LYS A 6 17.73 9.68 8.31
N ASP A 7 18.06 10.61 9.19
CA ASP A 7 18.18 10.35 10.64
C ASP A 7 16.84 9.90 11.24
N LEU A 8 15.75 10.54 10.84
CA LEU A 8 14.40 10.18 11.27
C LEU A 8 13.86 8.94 10.53
N GLY A 9 14.59 8.38 9.57
CA GLY A 9 14.11 7.26 8.77
C GLY A 9 12.82 7.59 8.01
N VAL A 10 12.74 8.77 7.39
CA VAL A 10 11.58 9.15 6.57
C VAL A 10 11.47 8.21 5.37
N ARG A 11 10.29 7.63 5.14
CA ARG A 11 10.02 6.74 3.99
C ARG A 11 8.55 6.75 3.61
N VAL A 12 8.26 6.22 2.43
CA VAL A 12 6.90 5.83 2.05
C VAL A 12 6.68 4.38 2.48
N ASP A 13 5.65 4.13 3.28
CA ASP A 13 5.20 2.78 3.63
C ASP A 13 3.68 2.74 3.84
N MET A 14 3.04 1.77 3.20
CA MET A 14 1.61 1.46 3.24
C MET A 14 1.50 -0.05 3.21
N GLN A 15 0.70 -0.71 4.03
CA GLN A 15 0.50 -2.16 3.99
C GLN A 15 -0.10 -2.65 2.67
N VAL A 16 -1.12 -1.95 2.15
CA VAL A 16 -1.80 -2.29 0.89
C VAL A 16 -2.02 -1.02 0.07
N PRO A 17 -0.98 -0.49 -0.63
CA PRO A 17 -1.15 0.74 -1.39
C PRO A 17 -2.13 0.52 -2.56
N ALA A 18 -3.17 1.34 -2.65
CA ALA A 18 -4.12 1.31 -3.76
C ALA A 18 -3.42 1.56 -5.11
N GLN A 19 -3.99 1.03 -6.19
CA GLN A 19 -3.45 1.15 -7.54
C GLN A 19 -3.24 2.61 -7.95
N GLN A 20 -4.17 3.49 -7.54
CA GLN A 20 -4.04 4.93 -7.76
C GLN A 20 -2.78 5.52 -7.09
N VAL A 21 -2.42 5.08 -5.88
CA VAL A 21 -1.20 5.51 -5.19
C VAL A 21 0.04 4.94 -5.87
N GLN A 22 0.04 3.65 -6.22
CA GLN A 22 1.15 3.01 -6.93
C GLN A 22 1.49 3.76 -8.23
N ARG A 23 0.46 4.22 -8.95
CA ARG A 23 0.61 4.98 -10.19
C ARG A 23 1.23 6.36 -10.01
N GLN A 24 1.15 6.97 -8.82
CA GLN A 24 1.70 8.29 -8.52
C GLN A 24 3.21 8.27 -8.22
N ILE A 25 3.81 7.09 -8.00
CA ILE A 25 5.19 6.99 -7.53
C ILE A 25 6.17 7.39 -8.63
N PRO A 26 7.17 8.24 -8.34
CA PRO A 26 8.23 8.55 -9.30
C PRO A 26 8.97 7.28 -9.74
N VAL A 27 9.00 7.03 -11.05
CA VAL A 27 9.51 5.76 -11.60
C VAL A 27 11.04 5.72 -11.66
N TRP A 28 11.69 6.86 -11.87
CA TRP A 28 13.16 6.95 -12.02
C TRP A 28 13.90 6.93 -10.69
N TYR A 29 13.24 7.37 -9.63
CA TYR A 29 13.75 7.39 -8.25
C TYR A 29 12.98 6.41 -7.36
N HIS A 30 12.42 5.36 -7.97
CA HIS A 30 11.59 4.41 -7.25
C HIS A 30 12.39 3.73 -6.14
N PHE A 31 11.85 3.78 -4.91
CA PHE A 31 12.57 3.38 -3.69
C PHE A 31 12.52 1.87 -3.41
N ARG A 32 11.78 1.10 -4.21
CA ARG A 32 11.65 -0.37 -4.07
C ARG A 32 11.70 -1.08 -5.41
N PHE A 33 12.87 -1.59 -5.75
CA PHE A 33 13.08 -2.45 -6.89
C PHE A 33 13.55 -3.85 -6.46
N ARG A 34 13.30 -4.84 -7.30
CA ARG A 34 13.80 -6.21 -7.19
C ARG A 34 15.30 -6.22 -7.51
N GLY A 35 16.12 -6.39 -6.47
CA GLY A 35 17.57 -6.56 -6.62
C GLY A 35 18.35 -5.30 -7.03
N LYS A 36 19.61 -5.49 -7.44
CA LYS A 36 20.49 -4.40 -7.88
C LYS A 36 20.20 -4.05 -9.35
N ILE A 37 19.81 -2.80 -9.60
CA ILE A 37 19.49 -2.31 -10.94
C ILE A 37 20.70 -1.68 -11.61
N LYS A 38 20.78 -1.86 -12.94
CA LYS A 38 21.64 -1.08 -13.84
C LYS A 38 20.87 -0.66 -15.08
N PHE A 39 19.94 0.30 -14.94
CA PHE A 39 19.34 0.93 -16.12
C PHE A 39 20.33 1.90 -16.75
N HIS A 40 20.51 1.81 -18.06
CA HIS A 40 21.29 2.78 -18.82
C HIS A 40 20.43 4.01 -19.15
N TYR A 41 20.12 4.82 -18.13
CA TYR A 41 19.28 6.02 -18.26
C TYR A 41 19.81 7.02 -19.29
N ASN A 42 21.12 7.00 -19.56
CA ASN A 42 21.75 7.84 -20.58
C ASN A 42 21.51 7.39 -22.03
N SER A 43 20.91 6.21 -22.24
CA SER A 43 20.59 5.73 -23.58
C SER A 43 19.52 6.60 -24.26
N LYS A 44 19.53 6.62 -25.60
CA LYS A 44 18.56 7.38 -26.40
C LYS A 44 17.11 7.06 -26.04
N VAL A 45 16.82 5.79 -25.73
CA VAL A 45 15.45 5.32 -25.44
C VAL A 45 14.98 5.83 -24.07
N PHE A 46 15.82 5.71 -23.04
CA PHE A 46 15.46 6.22 -21.71
C PHE A 46 15.37 7.75 -21.68
N LYS A 47 16.28 8.45 -22.37
CA LYS A 47 16.17 9.91 -22.58
C LYS A 47 14.85 10.27 -23.27
N CYS A 48 14.49 9.58 -24.34
CA CYS A 48 13.22 9.81 -25.03
C CYS A 48 12.02 9.58 -24.11
N LEU A 49 12.01 8.52 -23.29
CA LEU A 49 10.95 8.30 -22.31
C LEU A 49 10.83 9.46 -21.30
N MET A 50 11.94 9.94 -20.77
CA MET A 50 11.96 11.05 -19.80
C MET A 50 11.57 12.39 -20.44
N THR A 51 12.09 12.72 -21.63
CA THR A 51 11.94 14.07 -22.20
C THR A 51 10.76 14.18 -23.16
N ASN A 52 10.63 13.23 -24.08
CA ASN A 52 9.66 13.30 -25.18
C ASN A 52 8.31 12.71 -24.75
N HIS A 53 8.35 11.58 -24.06
CA HIS A 53 7.15 10.97 -23.49
C HIS A 53 6.76 11.57 -22.14
N ARG A 54 7.67 12.31 -21.49
CA ARG A 54 7.47 12.92 -20.16
C ARG A 54 6.98 11.91 -19.13
N VAL A 55 7.53 10.69 -19.19
CA VAL A 55 7.26 9.69 -18.17
C VAL A 55 8.02 10.11 -16.92
N GLU A 56 7.31 10.36 -15.83
CA GLU A 56 7.86 10.67 -14.51
C GLU A 56 7.39 9.67 -13.46
N THR A 57 6.18 9.15 -13.62
CA THR A 57 5.51 8.25 -12.67
C THR A 57 5.38 6.82 -13.17
N ALA A 58 5.16 5.89 -12.24
CA ALA A 58 4.95 4.48 -12.56
C ALA A 58 3.68 4.28 -13.41
N GLY A 59 2.64 5.09 -13.18
CA GLY A 59 1.41 5.05 -13.98
C GLY A 59 1.62 5.51 -15.44
N GLU A 60 2.48 6.50 -15.68
CA GLU A 60 2.83 6.91 -17.04
C GLU A 60 3.69 5.86 -17.74
N ALA A 61 4.61 5.22 -17.02
CA ALA A 61 5.37 4.09 -17.52
C ALA A 61 4.46 2.91 -17.88
N GLU A 62 3.45 2.63 -17.04
CA GLU A 62 2.42 1.62 -17.30
C GLU A 62 1.64 1.93 -18.58
N LEU A 63 1.14 3.16 -18.73
CA LEU A 63 0.43 3.59 -19.94
C LEU A 63 1.29 3.46 -21.20
N ALA A 64 2.59 3.81 -21.11
CA ALA A 64 3.53 3.65 -22.21
C ALA A 64 3.72 2.17 -22.58
N ALA A 65 3.83 1.29 -21.59
CA ALA A 65 4.03 -0.15 -21.76
C ALA A 65 2.77 -0.90 -22.21
N ALA A 66 1.57 -0.46 -21.78
CA ALA A 66 0.30 -1.15 -22.00
C ALA A 66 -0.02 -1.42 -23.48
N ARG A 67 0.50 -0.61 -24.40
CA ARG A 67 0.31 -0.83 -25.84
C ARG A 67 0.89 -2.16 -26.33
N ILE A 68 1.88 -2.73 -25.64
CA ILE A 68 2.56 -3.97 -26.07
C ILE A 68 1.60 -5.15 -26.08
N THR A 69 0.61 -5.16 -25.18
CA THR A 69 -0.38 -6.23 -25.06
C THR A 69 -1.62 -6.00 -25.93
N LYS A 70 -1.79 -4.81 -26.53
CA LYS A 70 -2.91 -4.52 -27.42
C LYS A 70 -2.76 -5.26 -28.75
N GLY A 71 -3.80 -5.97 -29.20
CA GLY A 71 -3.78 -6.71 -30.47
C GLY A 71 -3.56 -5.85 -31.73
N THR A 72 -3.83 -4.54 -31.64
CA THR A 72 -3.59 -3.56 -32.72
C THR A 72 -2.13 -3.15 -32.85
N HIS A 73 -1.29 -3.42 -31.84
CA HIS A 73 0.12 -3.08 -31.84
C HIS A 73 0.96 -4.13 -32.59
N LYS A 74 2.04 -3.69 -33.24
CA LYS A 74 3.00 -4.53 -33.96
C LYS A 74 4.42 -4.19 -33.50
N THR A 75 5.29 -5.20 -33.43
CA THR A 75 6.68 -5.12 -32.94
C THR A 75 7.63 -4.44 -33.94
N ARG A 76 7.30 -3.21 -34.37
CA ARG A 76 8.07 -2.42 -35.34
C ARG A 76 8.03 -0.93 -35.04
N ARG A 77 9.05 -0.19 -35.48
CA ARG A 77 9.20 1.26 -35.19
C ARG A 77 8.06 2.12 -35.76
N ASP A 78 7.47 1.69 -36.86
CA ASP A 78 6.47 2.39 -37.66
C ASP A 78 5.04 1.83 -37.45
N CYS A 79 4.82 1.12 -36.33
CA CYS A 79 3.51 0.55 -35.96
C CYS A 79 2.39 1.58 -36.15
N LYS A 80 1.31 1.19 -36.84
CA LYS A 80 0.22 2.08 -37.26
C LYS A 80 -0.88 2.27 -36.20
N CYS A 81 -0.74 1.66 -35.03
CA CYS A 81 -1.69 1.89 -33.93
C CYS A 81 -1.71 3.37 -33.51
N HIS A 82 -2.83 3.79 -32.92
CA HIS A 82 -3.04 5.18 -32.50
C HIS A 82 -1.90 5.70 -31.62
N ASP A 83 -1.56 4.99 -30.53
CA ASP A 83 -0.53 5.39 -29.56
C ASP A 83 0.84 5.58 -30.21
N CYS A 84 1.25 4.68 -31.11
CA CYS A 84 2.54 4.80 -31.81
C CYS A 84 2.53 5.93 -32.85
N ARG A 85 1.38 6.21 -33.48
CA ARG A 85 1.26 7.35 -34.39
C ARG A 85 1.41 8.66 -33.62
N VAL A 86 0.67 8.81 -32.52
CA VAL A 86 0.73 9.98 -31.62
C VAL A 86 2.15 10.21 -31.14
N ASP A 87 2.86 9.18 -30.69
CA ASP A 87 4.24 9.34 -30.22
C ASP A 87 5.19 9.84 -31.31
N ARG A 88 5.05 9.35 -32.56
CA ARG A 88 5.87 9.83 -33.67
C ARG A 88 5.53 11.26 -34.07
N THR A 89 4.24 11.59 -34.18
CA THR A 89 3.79 12.87 -34.76
C THR A 89 3.74 14.01 -33.74
N GLN A 90 3.46 13.73 -32.48
CA GLN A 90 3.25 14.74 -31.44
C GLN A 90 4.38 14.76 -30.40
N ARG A 91 5.03 13.63 -30.16
CA ARG A 91 6.11 13.53 -29.15
C ARG A 91 7.51 13.45 -29.76
N ASN A 92 7.63 13.51 -31.09
CA ASN A 92 8.91 13.40 -31.80
C ASN A 92 9.70 12.12 -31.39
N CYS A 93 9.01 11.00 -31.18
CA CYS A 93 9.62 9.72 -30.84
C CYS A 93 9.94 8.92 -32.10
N GLU A 94 11.21 8.57 -32.33
CA GLU A 94 11.61 7.82 -33.53
C GLU A 94 11.18 6.34 -33.53
N ASN A 95 11.03 5.76 -32.33
CA ASN A 95 10.69 4.35 -32.14
C ASN A 95 9.84 4.13 -30.88
N PRO A 96 8.52 4.31 -30.98
CA PRO A 96 7.60 4.15 -29.86
C PRO A 96 7.61 2.74 -29.27
N HIS A 97 7.87 1.72 -30.10
CA HIS A 97 7.93 0.34 -29.62
C HIS A 97 9.11 0.11 -28.67
N LYS A 98 10.30 0.64 -28.99
CA LYS A 98 11.46 0.58 -28.09
C LYS A 98 11.21 1.33 -26.78
N CYS A 99 10.55 2.49 -26.85
CA CYS A 99 10.18 3.24 -25.64
C CYS A 99 9.19 2.45 -24.77
N ALA A 100 8.18 1.83 -25.37
CA ALA A 100 7.26 0.97 -24.63
C ALA A 100 7.97 -0.24 -23.96
N LEU A 101 8.93 -0.86 -24.66
CA LEU A 101 9.74 -1.95 -24.08
C LEU A 101 10.63 -1.46 -22.93
N ALA A 102 11.24 -0.28 -23.06
CA ALA A 102 12.02 0.31 -21.99
C ALA A 102 11.14 0.65 -20.77
N ALA A 103 9.94 1.21 -20.97
CA ALA A 103 8.99 1.45 -19.89
C ALA A 103 8.59 0.14 -19.19
N LYS A 104 8.23 -0.90 -19.96
CA LYS A 104 7.96 -2.24 -19.44
C LYS A 104 9.13 -2.78 -18.63
N SER A 105 10.35 -2.62 -19.14
CA SER A 105 11.55 -3.10 -18.45
C SER A 105 11.70 -2.50 -17.07
N VAL A 106 11.38 -1.20 -16.88
CA VAL A 106 11.45 -0.58 -15.55
C VAL A 106 10.39 -1.16 -14.62
N LEU A 107 9.15 -1.30 -15.10
CA LEU A 107 8.04 -1.88 -14.32
C LEU A 107 8.33 -3.32 -13.89
N ASP A 108 8.97 -4.12 -14.74
CA ASP A 108 9.30 -5.52 -14.42
C ASP A 108 10.24 -5.67 -13.20
N PHE A 109 11.04 -4.64 -12.91
CA PHE A 109 11.86 -4.61 -11.70
C PHE A 109 11.13 -4.08 -10.47
N LEU A 110 9.91 -3.55 -10.56
CA LEU A 110 9.17 -3.11 -9.38
C LEU A 110 8.81 -4.32 -8.51
N VAL A 111 8.87 -4.15 -7.19
CA VAL A 111 8.32 -5.15 -6.27
C VAL A 111 6.80 -5.14 -6.35
N ASP A 112 6.18 -6.30 -6.13
CA ASP A 112 4.73 -6.49 -6.30
C ASP A 112 3.88 -5.51 -5.47
N LYS A 113 4.35 -5.17 -4.26
CA LYS A 113 3.71 -4.16 -3.40
C LYS A 113 3.51 -2.80 -4.08
N TRP A 114 4.41 -2.42 -4.98
CA TRP A 114 4.46 -1.07 -5.58
C TRP A 114 4.35 -1.10 -7.12
N ASP A 115 4.00 -2.24 -7.71
CA ASP A 115 3.79 -2.36 -9.15
C ASP A 115 2.39 -1.86 -9.52
N PRO A 116 2.25 -0.80 -10.34
CA PRO A 116 0.94 -0.23 -10.68
C PRO A 116 0.06 -1.17 -11.54
N ARG A 117 0.65 -2.22 -12.10
CA ARG A 117 -0.09 -3.24 -12.87
C ARG A 117 -0.84 -4.22 -11.96
N ARG A 118 -0.58 -4.18 -10.64
CA ARG A 118 -1.32 -4.97 -9.67
C ARG A 118 -2.71 -4.34 -9.50
N PRO A 119 -3.79 -5.09 -9.71
CA PRO A 119 -5.12 -4.58 -9.42
C PRO A 119 -5.32 -4.42 -7.91
N ASP A 120 -6.26 -3.57 -7.53
CA ASP A 120 -6.75 -3.52 -6.15
C ASP A 120 -7.45 -4.84 -5.81
N ASN A 121 -7.34 -5.26 -4.55
CA ASN A 121 -7.96 -6.50 -4.09
C ASN A 121 -9.49 -6.32 -4.00
N PRO A 122 -10.29 -7.04 -4.79
CA PRO A 122 -11.74 -6.89 -4.76
C PRO A 122 -12.38 -7.33 -3.43
N GLU A 123 -11.67 -8.10 -2.61
CA GLU A 123 -12.08 -8.51 -1.26
C GLU A 123 -11.73 -7.49 -0.18
N ASP A 124 -10.94 -6.47 -0.51
CA ASP A 124 -10.63 -5.34 0.37
C ASP A 124 -11.73 -4.27 0.32
N LYS A 125 -12.98 -4.74 0.46
CA LYS A 125 -14.14 -3.86 0.59
C LYS A 125 -14.20 -3.41 2.03
N GLY A 126 -14.01 -2.11 2.23
CA GLY A 126 -14.37 -1.50 3.50
C GLY A 126 -15.80 -1.05 3.48
N LEU A 127 -16.08 -0.08 4.35
CA LEU A 127 -17.44 0.40 4.52
C LEU A 127 -17.95 1.06 3.23
N THR A 128 -19.19 0.73 2.87
CA THR A 128 -19.95 1.47 1.85
C THR A 128 -20.21 2.90 2.34
N GLU A 129 -20.57 3.81 1.42
CA GLU A 129 -20.90 5.18 1.81
C GLU A 129 -22.09 5.23 2.77
N GLU A 130 -23.08 4.35 2.58
CA GLU A 130 -24.20 4.21 3.51
C GLU A 130 -23.74 3.73 4.90
N GLU A 131 -22.85 2.73 4.98
CA GLU A 131 -22.30 2.26 6.25
C GLU A 131 -21.44 3.34 6.94
N LYS A 132 -20.71 4.16 6.17
CA LYS A 132 -19.97 5.33 6.72
C LYS A 132 -20.92 6.36 7.31
N ILE A 133 -22.02 6.68 6.62
CA ILE A 133 -23.04 7.61 7.11
C ILE A 133 -23.69 7.06 8.38
N GLN A 134 -24.01 5.76 8.41
CA GLN A 134 -24.54 5.11 9.61
C GLN A 134 -23.56 5.19 10.78
N ASN A 135 -22.26 4.97 10.54
CA ASN A 135 -21.24 5.13 11.56
C ASN A 135 -21.12 6.57 12.09
N LEU A 136 -21.29 7.58 11.23
CA LEU A 136 -21.29 8.98 11.64
C LEU A 136 -22.45 9.27 12.59
N ALA A 137 -23.66 8.82 12.24
CA ALA A 137 -24.83 8.96 13.12
C ALA A 137 -24.65 8.18 14.44
N ALA A 138 -24.14 6.94 14.37
CA ALA A 138 -23.88 6.12 15.56
C ALA A 138 -22.87 6.76 16.52
N ARG A 139 -21.90 7.54 16.02
CA ARG A 139 -20.97 8.29 16.88
C ARG A 139 -21.64 9.39 17.69
N GLU A 140 -22.68 10.03 17.15
CA GLU A 140 -23.42 11.08 17.86
C GLU A 140 -24.29 10.49 18.97
N ASP A 141 -24.84 9.30 18.74
CA ASP A 141 -25.78 8.63 19.65
C ASP A 141 -25.14 7.56 20.56
N ASN A 142 -23.80 7.43 20.58
CA ASN A 142 -23.08 6.33 21.24
C ASN A 142 -23.59 4.92 20.83
N GLY A 143 -24.01 4.78 19.57
CA GLY A 143 -24.47 3.53 18.98
C GLY A 143 -23.32 2.62 18.53
N VAL A 144 -23.69 1.48 17.93
CA VAL A 144 -22.74 0.50 17.41
C VAL A 144 -22.04 1.05 16.15
N ILE A 145 -20.71 1.11 16.19
CA ILE A 145 -19.88 1.50 15.05
C ILE A 145 -19.37 0.25 14.35
N ARG A 146 -19.63 0.15 13.05
CA ARG A 146 -19.07 -0.92 12.22
C ARG A 146 -17.60 -0.61 11.93
N PHE A 147 -16.71 -1.53 12.28
CA PHE A 147 -15.28 -1.37 11.98
C PHE A 147 -15.04 -1.40 10.46
N ASP A 148 -14.25 -0.44 9.95
CA ASP A 148 -13.77 -0.47 8.56
C ASP A 148 -12.47 -1.28 8.52
N PRO A 149 -12.46 -2.49 7.93
CA PRO A 149 -11.27 -3.34 7.88
C PRO A 149 -10.25 -2.91 6.84
N ARG A 150 -10.54 -1.91 5.99
CA ARG A 150 -9.59 -1.46 4.98
C ARG A 150 -8.33 -0.89 5.60
N LEU A 151 -7.22 -1.35 5.06
CA LEU A 151 -5.89 -0.82 5.39
C LEU A 151 -5.54 0.26 4.37
N ASP A 152 -4.94 1.35 4.84
CA ASP A 152 -4.42 2.45 3.99
C ASP A 152 -5.45 3.01 2.99
N ASN A 153 -6.57 3.53 3.51
CA ASN A 153 -7.68 4.18 2.81
C ASN A 153 -7.33 5.48 2.03
N GLU A 154 -6.07 5.65 1.68
CA GLU A 154 -5.53 6.92 1.23
C GLU A 154 -5.36 6.95 -0.28
N ASP A 155 -5.89 8.00 -0.91
CA ASP A 155 -5.80 8.18 -2.36
C ASP A 155 -4.50 8.84 -2.81
N LYS A 156 -3.70 9.37 -1.87
CA LYS A 156 -2.50 10.15 -2.17
C LYS A 156 -1.24 9.50 -1.64
N LEU A 157 -0.18 9.62 -2.43
CA LEU A 157 1.15 9.15 -2.03
C LEU A 157 1.67 9.81 -0.74
N THR A 158 1.27 11.06 -0.48
CA THR A 158 1.68 11.82 0.71
C THR A 158 1.24 11.17 2.01
N ASP A 159 0.11 10.49 1.99
CA ASP A 159 -0.50 9.90 3.19
C ASP A 159 0.22 8.59 3.57
N GLY A 160 1.01 8.04 2.65
CA GLY A 160 1.93 6.93 2.90
C GLY A 160 3.28 7.36 3.47
N VAL A 161 3.54 8.65 3.68
CA VAL A 161 4.81 9.12 4.27
C VAL A 161 4.82 8.82 5.77
N ARG A 162 5.89 8.18 6.23
CA ARG A 162 6.14 7.79 7.61
C ARG A 162 7.47 8.34 8.07
N ILE A 163 7.54 8.75 9.34
CA ILE A 163 8.75 9.21 10.03
C ILE A 163 9.00 8.32 11.25
N PHE A 164 10.19 8.39 11.84
CA PHE A 164 10.62 7.53 12.95
C PHE A 164 10.60 6.02 12.63
N THR A 165 10.85 5.66 11.37
CA THR A 165 10.85 4.25 10.93
C THR A 165 12.23 3.58 10.94
N ALA A 166 13.19 4.20 11.64
CA ALA A 166 14.53 3.64 11.78
C ALA A 166 14.44 2.25 12.46
N GLY A 167 15.01 1.23 11.82
CA GLY A 167 14.97 -0.16 12.31
C GLY A 167 13.69 -0.94 11.99
N TRP A 168 12.72 -0.37 11.28
CA TRP A 168 11.52 -1.10 10.88
C TRP A 168 11.80 -2.06 9.71
N ASP A 169 11.32 -3.30 9.85
CA ASP A 169 11.18 -4.22 8.73
C ASP A 169 10.08 -3.75 7.78
N THR A 170 10.35 -3.81 6.47
CA THR A 170 9.34 -3.49 5.44
C THR A 170 9.06 -4.71 4.58
N SER A 171 7.80 -5.12 4.53
CA SER A 171 7.37 -6.14 3.59
C SER A 171 7.43 -5.61 2.15
N THR A 172 7.97 -6.42 1.24
CA THR A 172 7.92 -6.18 -0.21
C THR A 172 6.67 -6.74 -0.87
N ARG A 173 5.82 -7.41 -0.09
CA ARG A 173 4.53 -7.97 -0.51
C ARG A 173 3.40 -7.15 0.11
N PRO A 174 2.30 -6.91 -0.61
CA PRO A 174 1.13 -6.31 0.00
C PRO A 174 0.58 -7.23 1.10
N ALA A 175 -0.05 -6.67 2.13
CA ALA A 175 -0.82 -7.47 3.06
C ALA A 175 -2.02 -8.11 2.33
N THR A 176 -2.34 -9.35 2.67
CA THR A 176 -3.43 -10.10 2.05
C THR A 176 -4.39 -10.57 3.12
N ARG A 177 -5.69 -10.30 2.93
CA ARG A 177 -6.75 -10.91 3.73
C ARG A 177 -7.05 -12.29 3.18
N GLN A 178 -7.11 -13.31 4.04
CA GLN A 178 -7.59 -14.62 3.61
C GLN A 178 -9.07 -14.51 3.24
N PRO A 179 -9.50 -15.09 2.10
CA PRO A 179 -10.91 -15.12 1.75
C PRO A 179 -11.70 -15.83 2.84
N LYS A 180 -12.84 -15.26 3.23
CA LYS A 180 -13.79 -15.96 4.11
C LYS A 180 -14.49 -17.05 3.31
N ASP A 181 -14.75 -18.19 3.93
CA ASP A 181 -15.61 -19.20 3.34
C ASP A 181 -17.06 -18.69 3.43
N ASN A 182 -17.75 -18.58 2.29
CA ASN A 182 -19.04 -17.89 2.20
C ASN A 182 -20.21 -18.71 2.79
N ASN A 183 -19.94 -19.92 3.30
CA ASN A 183 -20.94 -20.85 3.82
C ASN A 183 -21.00 -20.90 5.36
N GLU A 184 -20.20 -20.12 6.08
CA GLU A 184 -20.29 -20.07 7.54
C GLU A 184 -21.32 -19.01 7.98
N GLU A 185 -22.31 -19.43 8.76
CA GLU A 185 -23.17 -18.48 9.49
C GLU A 185 -22.29 -17.60 10.38
N ILE A 186 -22.39 -16.29 10.20
CA ILE A 186 -21.63 -15.33 11.00
C ILE A 186 -22.30 -15.25 12.38
N GLU A 187 -21.81 -16.04 13.33
CA GLU A 187 -22.17 -15.88 14.74
C GLU A 187 -21.54 -14.59 15.28
N ILE A 188 -22.38 -13.64 15.67
CA ILE A 188 -21.92 -12.39 16.28
C ILE A 188 -21.70 -12.66 17.77
N SER A 189 -20.44 -12.60 18.21
CA SER A 189 -20.08 -12.62 19.62
C SER A 189 -19.74 -11.20 20.09
N ILE A 190 -20.25 -10.82 21.25
CA ILE A 190 -19.87 -9.58 21.93
C ILE A 190 -18.72 -9.91 22.88
N ALA A 191 -17.69 -9.06 22.87
CA ALA A 191 -16.56 -9.14 23.79
C ALA A 191 -16.21 -7.74 24.28
N TYR A 192 -15.70 -7.67 25.50
CA TYR A 192 -15.22 -6.48 26.16
C TYR A 192 -13.72 -6.62 26.35
N THR A 193 -12.95 -5.71 25.76
CA THR A 193 -11.49 -5.73 25.77
C THR A 193 -10.96 -4.60 26.63
N ASP A 194 -9.90 -4.84 27.38
CA ASP A 194 -9.19 -3.80 28.15
C ASP A 194 -7.70 -4.12 28.26
N GLY A 195 -6.88 -3.07 28.27
CA GLY A 195 -5.44 -3.15 28.50
C GLY A 195 -5.02 -2.19 29.59
N SER A 196 -4.41 -2.70 30.65
CA SER A 196 -3.97 -1.87 31.78
C SER A 196 -2.49 -2.05 32.08
N THR A 197 -1.87 -1.01 32.63
CA THR A 197 -0.46 -1.06 33.05
C THR A 197 -0.27 -0.43 34.42
N TYR A 198 0.27 -1.21 35.36
CA TYR A 198 0.79 -0.71 36.63
C TYR A 198 2.12 0.00 36.40
N GLU A 199 2.32 1.13 37.08
CA GLU A 199 3.56 1.93 37.01
C GLU A 199 3.97 2.31 35.57
N ASN A 200 2.98 2.64 34.75
CA ASN A 200 3.19 2.99 33.34
C ASN A 200 4.23 4.11 33.19
N GLY A 201 5.22 3.89 32.31
CA GLY A 201 6.32 4.83 32.06
C GLY A 201 7.55 4.66 32.95
N THR A 202 7.55 3.70 33.88
CA THR A 202 8.73 3.36 34.69
C THR A 202 9.41 2.07 34.19
N ALA A 203 10.62 1.79 34.70
CA ALA A 203 11.30 0.51 34.45
C ALA A 203 10.58 -0.69 35.09
N GLU A 204 9.71 -0.44 36.07
CA GLU A 204 8.95 -1.44 36.82
C GLU A 204 7.53 -1.62 36.26
N ALA A 205 7.26 -1.08 35.06
CA ALA A 205 5.96 -1.14 34.43
C ALA A 205 5.51 -2.59 34.20
N ARG A 206 4.24 -2.87 34.53
CA ARG A 206 3.64 -4.20 34.44
C ARG A 206 2.30 -4.12 33.74
N ALA A 207 2.26 -4.57 32.49
CA ALA A 207 1.12 -4.47 31.61
C ALA A 207 0.38 -5.81 31.49
N GLY A 208 -0.94 -5.77 31.41
CA GLY A 208 -1.81 -6.92 31.21
C GLY A 208 -2.99 -6.57 30.31
N THR A 209 -3.54 -7.58 29.65
CA THR A 209 -4.69 -7.44 28.74
C THR A 209 -5.78 -8.44 29.13
N GLY A 210 -7.03 -8.06 28.93
CA GLY A 210 -8.21 -8.87 29.19
C GLY A 210 -9.19 -8.83 28.02
N VAL A 211 -9.82 -9.97 27.75
CA VAL A 211 -10.97 -10.13 26.85
C VAL A 211 -12.04 -10.89 27.61
N TRP A 212 -13.22 -10.27 27.77
CA TRP A 212 -14.33 -10.81 28.53
C TRP A 212 -15.58 -10.95 27.64
N PHE A 213 -16.14 -12.15 27.57
CA PHE A 213 -17.32 -12.51 26.78
C PHE A 213 -18.59 -12.64 27.64
N GLY A 214 -18.44 -12.84 28.95
CA GLY A 214 -19.55 -13.06 29.88
C GLY A 214 -19.12 -13.79 31.15
N ASP A 215 -20.01 -13.85 32.15
CA ASP A 215 -19.73 -14.58 33.39
C ASP A 215 -19.57 -16.08 33.14
N GLY A 216 -18.44 -16.65 33.56
CA GLY A 216 -18.13 -18.07 33.40
C GLY A 216 -17.84 -18.52 31.96
N ASP A 217 -17.77 -17.60 30.99
CA ASP A 217 -17.45 -17.94 29.59
C ASP A 217 -16.01 -18.45 29.49
N ASN A 218 -15.83 -19.62 28.86
CA ASN A 218 -14.53 -20.28 28.75
C ASN A 218 -13.57 -19.58 27.77
N ARG A 219 -14.07 -18.62 26.97
CA ARG A 219 -13.27 -17.78 26.07
C ARG A 219 -12.70 -16.55 26.78
N ASN A 220 -13.09 -16.29 28.03
CA ASN A 220 -12.50 -15.21 28.83
C ASN A 220 -10.98 -15.42 28.98
N ILE A 221 -10.19 -14.40 28.66
CA ILE A 221 -8.73 -14.46 28.69
C ILE A 221 -8.18 -13.24 29.42
N PHE A 222 -7.27 -13.47 30.37
CA PHE A 222 -6.54 -12.41 31.07
C PHE A 222 -5.07 -12.79 31.11
N VAL A 223 -4.21 -12.02 30.44
CA VAL A 223 -2.80 -12.37 30.28
C VAL A 223 -1.88 -11.19 30.52
N ARG A 224 -0.71 -11.49 31.08
CA ARG A 224 0.40 -10.53 31.15
C ARG A 224 0.88 -10.22 29.74
N LEU A 225 1.13 -8.95 29.43
CA LEU A 225 1.73 -8.56 28.16
C LEU A 225 3.14 -9.17 28.06
N PRO A 226 3.48 -9.93 27.00
CA PRO A 226 4.81 -10.50 26.85
C PRO A 226 5.85 -9.45 26.44
N GLY A 227 7.11 -9.74 26.76
CA GLY A 227 8.25 -8.92 26.33
C GLY A 227 8.50 -7.66 27.16
N PRO A 228 9.53 -6.88 26.80
CA PRO A 228 10.02 -5.78 27.64
C PRO A 228 9.17 -4.50 27.56
N HIS A 229 8.33 -4.35 26.53
CA HIS A 229 7.55 -3.12 26.29
C HIS A 229 6.22 -3.15 27.05
N GLN A 230 6.29 -2.95 28.36
CA GLN A 230 5.14 -2.91 29.27
C GLN A 230 4.52 -1.52 29.28
N THR A 231 3.62 -1.23 28.34
CA THR A 231 2.94 0.08 28.26
C THR A 231 1.43 -0.08 28.11
N ASN A 232 0.68 0.95 28.50
CA ASN A 232 -0.78 0.93 28.40
C ASN A 232 -1.24 0.70 26.96
N ASN A 233 -0.69 1.46 26.01
CA ASN A 233 -1.05 1.36 24.60
C ASN A 233 -0.74 -0.03 24.01
N ALA A 234 0.37 -0.65 24.44
CA ALA A 234 0.72 -2.00 23.99
C ALA A 234 -0.24 -3.06 24.55
N ALA A 235 -0.72 -2.88 25.79
CA ALA A 235 -1.72 -3.75 26.39
C ALA A 235 -3.08 -3.65 25.68
N GLU A 236 -3.52 -2.43 25.38
CA GLU A 236 -4.79 -2.16 24.70
C GLU A 236 -4.81 -2.77 23.29
N ILE A 237 -3.74 -2.53 22.51
CA ILE A 237 -3.62 -3.11 21.16
C ILE A 237 -3.59 -4.63 21.20
N ARG A 238 -2.97 -5.23 22.23
CA ARG A 238 -2.90 -6.69 22.36
C ARG A 238 -4.25 -7.33 22.70
N ALA A 239 -5.20 -6.56 23.22
CA ALA A 239 -6.54 -7.03 23.55
C ALA A 239 -7.40 -7.33 22.32
N ILE A 240 -6.99 -6.82 21.14
CA ILE A 240 -7.68 -6.90 19.84
C ILE A 240 -6.91 -7.81 18.89
#